data_AF-A0A258LAS6-F1
#
_entry.id   AF-A0A258LAS6-F1
#
_cell.length_a   1.000
_cell.length_b   1.000
_cell.length_c   1.000
_cell.angle_alpha   90.00
_cell.angle_beta   90.00
_cell.angle_gamma   90.00
#
_symmetry.space_group_name_H-M   'P 1'
#
loop_
_entity.id
_entity.type
_entity.pdbx_description
1 polymer ?
#
loop_
_entity_poly.entity_id
_entity_poly.type
_entity_poly.pdbx_seq_one_letter_code
_entity_poly.pdbx_strand_id
1 'polypeptide(L)'
;MMHWQIYLDGLVAMLLFAALGWLISLYRNNVTHVDSMWSLFFLVAAGAYVCGLETMNLRGSLMVGLLTIWALRLFVYLTWRNWGPHEDHRYV
;
A
#
# COMPACT_ATOMS: atom_id res chain seq x y z
N MET A 1 -21.26 -14.70 -9.82
CA MET A 1 -20.27 -15.69 -9.37
C MET A 1 -19.15 -14.95 -8.65
N MET A 2 -18.60 -15.50 -7.56
CA MET A 2 -17.47 -14.89 -6.84
C MET A 2 -16.17 -15.15 -7.61
N HIS A 3 -15.40 -14.11 -7.95
CA HIS A 3 -14.13 -14.26 -8.67
C HIS A 3 -12.96 -14.45 -7.70
N TRP A 4 -12.89 -15.63 -7.07
CA TRP A 4 -11.91 -15.96 -6.02
C TRP A 4 -10.45 -15.69 -6.41
N GLN A 5 -10.10 -15.94 -7.68
CA GLN A 5 -8.73 -15.73 -8.18
C GLN A 5 -8.26 -14.29 -7.98
N ILE A 6 -9.09 -13.32 -8.38
CA ILE A 6 -8.75 -11.89 -8.30
C ILE A 6 -8.54 -11.47 -6.83
N TYR A 7 -9.36 -11.99 -5.92
CA TYR A 7 -9.21 -11.72 -4.48
C TYR A 7 -7.94 -12.34 -3.90
N LEU A 8 -7.58 -13.56 -4.32
CA LEU A 8 -6.34 -14.22 -3.92
C LEU A 8 -5.11 -13.50 -4.47
N ASP A 9 -5.14 -13.07 -5.73
CA ASP A 9 -4.04 -12.32 -6.35
C ASP A 9 -3.79 -11.00 -5.60
N GLY A 10 -4.86 -10.27 -5.25
CA GLY A 10 -4.77 -9.08 -4.41
C GLY A 10 -4.21 -9.36 -3.02
N LEU A 11 -4.64 -10.45 -2.38
CA LEU A 11 -4.11 -10.88 -1.07
C LEU A 11 -2.61 -11.20 -1.15
N VAL A 12 -2.18 -11.97 -2.15
CA VAL A 12 -0.78 -12.34 -2.35
C VAL A 12 0.06 -11.08 -2.61
N ALA A 13 -0.40 -10.16 -3.46
CA ALA A 13 0.30 -8.91 -3.73
C ALA A 13 0.50 -8.07 -2.45
N MET A 14 -0.55 -7.93 -1.63
CA MET A 14 -0.45 -7.23 -0.35
C MET A 14 0.47 -7.94 0.65
N LEU A 15 0.44 -9.27 0.74
CA LEU A 15 1.32 -10.02 1.63
C LEU A 15 2.80 -9.90 1.22
N LEU A 16 3.09 -9.95 -0.08
CA LEU A 16 4.45 -9.73 -0.59
C LEU A 16 4.92 -8.30 -0.26
N PHE A 17 4.06 -7.30 -0.46
CA PHE A 17 4.36 -5.92 -0.11
C PHE A 17 4.61 -5.74 1.40
N ALA A 18 3.78 -6.36 2.25
CA ALA A 18 3.96 -6.36 3.70
C ALA A 18 5.29 -7.01 4.11
N ALA A 19 5.61 -8.18 3.53
CA ALA A 19 6.84 -8.90 3.83
C ALA A 19 8.07 -8.08 3.45
N LEU A 20 8.07 -7.42 2.29
CA LEU A 20 9.16 -6.52 1.88
C LEU A 20 9.28 -5.33 2.83
N GLY A 21 8.17 -4.70 3.21
CA GLY A 21 8.16 -3.60 4.18
C GLY A 21 8.73 -4.01 5.54
N TRP A 22 8.37 -5.20 6.00
CA TRP A 22 8.87 -5.76 7.25
C TRP A 22 10.37 -6.09 7.19
N LEU A 23 10.87 -6.66 6.10
CA LEU A 23 12.31 -6.88 5.93
C LEU A 23 13.09 -5.55 5.95
N ILE A 24 12.54 -4.50 5.35
CA ILE A 24 13.13 -3.15 5.40
C ILE A 24 13.12 -2.61 6.83
N SER A 25 12.04 -2.82 7.60
CA SER A 25 11.96 -2.36 8.99
C SER A 25 12.98 -3.06 9.89
N LEU A 26 13.19 -4.37 9.69
CA LEU A 26 14.24 -5.13 10.39
C LEU A 26 15.64 -4.62 10.04
N TYR A 27 15.92 -4.37 8.75
CA TYR A 27 17.22 -3.84 8.33
C TYR A 27 17.49 -2.44 8.90
N ARG A 28 16.46 -1.60 9.00
CA ARG A 28 16.57 -0.24 9.55
C ARG A 28 16.41 -0.15 11.06
N ASN A 29 16.08 -1.25 11.74
CA ASN A 29 15.67 -1.27 13.16
C ASN A 29 14.70 -0.12 13.49
N ASN A 30 13.71 0.11 12.63
CA ASN A 30 12.74 1.18 12.80
C ASN A 30 11.40 0.78 12.16
N VAL A 31 10.39 0.57 13.00
CA VAL A 31 9.04 0.13 12.61
C VAL A 31 8.18 1.29 12.12
N THR A 32 8.56 2.54 12.42
CA THR A 32 7.80 3.76 12.05
C THR A 32 7.53 3.87 10.55
N HIS A 33 8.35 3.23 9.70
CA HIS A 33 8.15 3.26 8.25
C HIS A 33 6.86 2.54 7.81
N VAL A 34 6.39 1.54 8.56
CA VAL A 34 5.17 0.78 8.27
C VAL A 34 3.94 1.67 8.28
N ASP A 35 3.94 2.73 9.10
CA ASP A 35 2.83 3.71 9.20
C ASP A 35 2.61 4.41 7.86
N SER A 36 3.68 4.78 7.17
CA SER A 36 3.60 5.39 5.83
C SER A 36 3.09 4.41 4.78
N MET A 37 3.53 3.15 4.86
CA MET A 37 3.20 2.11 3.88
C MET A 37 1.71 1.75 3.87
N TRP A 38 0.97 2.05 4.94
CA TRP A 38 -0.44 1.71 5.07
C TRP A 38 -1.29 2.13 3.87
N SER A 39 -1.13 3.37 3.42
CA SER A 39 -1.88 3.90 2.27
C SER A 39 -1.54 3.19 0.95
N LEU A 40 -0.32 2.65 0.82
CA LEU A 40 0.14 1.95 -0.36
C LEU A 40 -0.47 0.54 -0.49
N PHE A 41 -0.93 -0.09 0.60
CA PHE A 41 -1.66 -1.36 0.51
C PHE A 41 -2.89 -1.26 -0.38
N PHE A 42 -3.63 -0.14 -0.29
CA PHE A 42 -4.79 0.09 -1.15
C PHE A 42 -4.39 0.24 -2.62
N LEU A 43 -3.25 0.88 -2.89
CA LEU A 43 -2.74 1.00 -4.26
C LEU A 43 -2.30 -0.35 -4.82
N VAL A 44 -1.62 -1.17 -4.02
CA VAL A 44 -1.21 -2.53 -4.42
C VAL A 44 -2.43 -3.39 -4.72
N ALA A 45 -3.45 -3.36 -3.85
CA ALA A 45 -4.69 -4.09 -4.06
C ALA A 45 -5.43 -3.61 -5.33
N ALA A 46 -5.57 -2.29 -5.51
CA ALA A 46 -6.20 -1.73 -6.69
C ALA A 46 -5.45 -2.10 -7.98
N GLY A 47 -4.12 -2.06 -7.97
CA GLY A 47 -3.30 -2.50 -9.09
C GLY A 47 -3.53 -3.98 -9.44
N ALA A 48 -3.52 -4.86 -8.44
CA ALA A 48 -3.79 -6.29 -8.64
C ALA A 48 -5.19 -6.53 -9.24
N TYR A 49 -6.21 -5.83 -8.75
CA TYR A 49 -7.57 -5.96 -9.25
C TYR A 49 -7.72 -5.41 -10.68
N VAL A 50 -7.11 -4.27 -10.98
CA VAL A 50 -7.14 -3.69 -12.34
C VAL A 50 -6.48 -4.63 -13.35
N CYS A 51 -5.39 -5.30 -12.99
CA CYS A 51 -4.75 -6.30 -13.84
C CYS A 51 -5.63 -7.53 -14.13
N GLY A 52 -6.56 -7.86 -13.21
CA GLY A 52 -7.51 -8.96 -13.38
C GLY A 52 -8.81 -8.59 -14.10
N LEU A 53 -9.02 -7.31 -14.43
CA LEU A 53 -10.21 -6.85 -15.16
C LEU A 53 -10.01 -6.98 -16.67
N GLU A 54 -10.97 -7.58 -17.37
CA GLU A 54 -10.98 -7.60 -18.83
C GLU A 54 -11.19 -6.21 -19.43
N THR A 55 -12.03 -5.40 -18.78
CA THR A 55 -12.31 -4.02 -19.21
C THR A 55 -12.44 -3.10 -18.00
N MET A 56 -11.90 -1.88 -18.11
CA MET A 56 -12.04 -0.85 -17.10
C MET A 56 -12.90 0.30 -17.64
N ASN A 57 -14.03 0.54 -16.97
CA ASN A 57 -14.92 1.63 -17.33
C ASN A 57 -14.42 2.98 -16.74
N LEU A 58 -15.01 4.09 -17.21
CA LEU A 58 -14.63 5.44 -16.77
C LEU A 58 -14.71 5.62 -15.24
N ARG A 59 -15.73 5.02 -14.60
CA ARG A 59 -15.90 5.10 -13.14
C ARG A 59 -14.76 4.41 -12.40
N GLY A 60 -14.36 3.22 -12.87
CA GLY A 60 -13.21 2.48 -12.34
C GLY A 60 -11.92 3.28 -12.49
N SER A 61 -11.66 3.84 -13.66
CA SER A 61 -10.47 4.68 -13.90
C SER A 61 -10.44 5.91 -12.99
N LEU A 62 -11.58 6.58 -12.79
CA LEU A 62 -11.70 7.71 -11.87
C LEU A 62 -11.43 7.29 -10.41
N MET A 63 -11.99 6.16 -9.96
CA MET A 63 -11.75 5.63 -8.62
C MET A 63 -10.28 5.30 -8.39
N VAL A 64 -9.63 4.62 -9.33
CA VAL A 64 -8.19 4.29 -9.25
C VAL A 64 -7.34 5.57 -9.26
N GLY A 65 -7.69 6.55 -10.09
CA GLY A 65 -7.00 7.84 -10.12
C GLY A 65 -7.09 8.59 -8.78
N LEU A 66 -8.29 8.71 -8.22
CA LEU A 66 -8.51 9.36 -6.91
C LEU A 66 -7.81 8.60 -5.79
N LEU A 67 -7.87 7.27 -5.79
CA LEU A 67 -7.16 6.43 -4.83
C LEU A 67 -5.65 6.65 -4.91
N THR A 68 -5.10 6.72 -6.12
CA THR A 68 -3.67 6.96 -6.35
C THR A 68 -3.24 8.31 -5.80
N ILE A 69 -3.99 9.38 -6.10
CA ILE A 69 -3.71 10.72 -5.58
C ILE A 69 -3.77 10.72 -4.05
N TRP A 70 -4.81 10.15 -3.46
CA TRP A 70 -4.97 10.09 -2.01
C TRP A 70 -3.85 9.31 -1.33
N ALA A 71 -3.54 8.12 -1.84
CA ALA A 71 -2.55 7.23 -1.23
C ALA A 71 -1.15 7.82 -1.32
N LEU A 72 -0.75 8.34 -2.49
CA LEU A 72 0.55 8.99 -2.64
C LEU A 72 0.68 10.23 -1.76
N ARG A 73 -0.37 11.07 -1.69
CA ARG A 73 -0.38 12.24 -0.79
C ARG A 73 -0.16 11.84 0.66
N LEU A 74 -0.85 10.80 1.13
CA LEU A 74 -0.75 10.32 2.51
C LEU A 74 0.62 9.68 2.78
N PHE A 75 1.10 8.82 1.88
CA PHE A 75 2.41 8.19 1.96
C PHE A 75 3.53 9.23 2.06
N VAL A 76 3.53 10.24 1.16
CA VAL A 76 4.54 11.30 1.16
C VAL A 76 4.48 12.12 2.44
N TYR A 77 3.28 12.52 2.89
CA TYR A 77 3.12 13.28 4.12
C TYR A 77 3.63 12.54 5.35
N LEU A 78 3.24 11.28 5.54
CA LEU A 78 3.69 10.47 6.68
C LEU A 78 5.19 10.17 6.61
N THR A 79 5.72 9.87 5.42
CA THR A 79 7.15 9.62 5.22
C THR A 79 7.97 10.85 5.53
N TRP A 80 7.53 12.05 5.11
CA TRP A 80 8.19 13.30 5.46
C TRP A 80 8.08 13.57 6.97
N ARG A 81 6.89 13.46 7.54
CA ARG A 81 6.64 13.76 8.96
C ARG A 81 7.48 12.87 9.87
N ASN A 82 7.58 11.59 9.53
CA ASN A 82 8.31 10.59 10.29
C ASN A 82 9.78 10.48 9.83
N TRP A 83 10.27 11.41 8.99
CA TRP A 83 11.64 11.44 8.53
C TRP A 83 12.56 11.93 9.65
N GLY A 84 13.10 11.00 10.42
CA GLY A 84 14.03 11.30 11.52
C GLY A 84 14.81 10.05 11.98
N PRO A 85 15.95 10.25 12.65
CA PRO A 85 16.78 9.14 13.14
C PRO A 85 16.18 8.43 14.36
N HIS A 86 15.23 9.06 15.05
CA HIS A 86 14.57 8.48 16.22
C HIS A 86 13.30 7.77 15.78
N GLU A 87 13.14 6.54 16.24
CA GLU A 87 11.88 5.81 16.15
C GLU A 87 10.79 6.60 16.88
N ASP A 88 9.57 6.62 16.34
CA ASP A 88 8.45 7.32 16.97
C ASP A 88 8.29 6.81 18.41
N HIS A 89 8.15 7.71 19.38
CA HIS A 89 7.98 7.42 20.81
C HIS A 89 6.91 6.35 21.12
N ARG A 90 5.97 6.13 20.21
CA ARG A 90 4.98 5.05 20.30
C ARG A 90 5.56 3.63 20.23
N TYR A 91 6.72 3.46 19.61
CA TYR A 91 7.35 2.15 19.34
C TYR A 91 8.64 1.91 20.13
N VAL A 92 9.00 2.81 21.06
CA VAL A 92 10.22 2.77 21.89
C VAL A 92 9.93 2.22 23.28
#